data_AF-A0A645HG46-F1
#
_entry.id   AF-A0A645HG46-F1
#
_cell.length_a   1.000
_cell.length_b   1.000
_cell.length_c   1.000
_cell.angle_alpha   90.00
_cell.angle_beta   90.00
_cell.angle_gamma   90.00
#
_symmetry.space_group_name_H-M   'P 1'
#
loop_
_entity.id
_entity.type
_entity.pdbx_description
1 polymer ?
#
loop_
_entity_poly.entity_id
_entity_poly.type
_entity_poly.pdbx_seq_one_letter_code
_entity_poly.pdbx_strand_id
1 'polypeptide(L)'
;MMMRNTVYCSLPAEAAEAGATQDAVRDSIARMVETVQSYVPGYKLVAEPQFDHARPEWNGWGRVTCLIQVRGAADYLPEYAGNLDIITSAATRTGDLLAERIEAGASQEGVRA
;
A
#
# COMPACT_ATOMS: atom_id res chain seq x y z
N MET A 1 17.09 13.76 -0.68
CA MET A 1 16.19 13.20 -1.71
C MET A 1 14.97 12.65 -1.00
N MET A 2 13.76 12.84 -1.53
CA MET A 2 12.55 12.24 -0.96
C MET A 2 12.58 10.71 -1.13
N MET A 3 12.09 9.94 -0.15
CA MET A 3 12.01 8.48 -0.27
C MET A 3 11.16 8.09 -1.49
N ARG A 4 11.67 7.14 -2.29
CA ARG A 4 10.97 6.54 -3.42
C ARG A 4 11.12 5.03 -3.40
N ASN A 5 10.05 4.34 -3.77
CA ASN A 5 10.02 2.90 -3.92
C ASN A 5 9.43 2.55 -5.29
N THR A 6 9.96 1.50 -5.90
CA THR A 6 9.36 0.90 -7.09
C THR A 6 8.98 -0.52 -6.75
N VAL A 7 7.71 -0.86 -6.97
CA VAL A 7 7.20 -2.22 -6.81
C VAL A 7 6.95 -2.81 -8.19
N TYR A 8 7.58 -3.94 -8.47
CA TYR A 8 7.32 -4.76 -9.64
C TYR A 8 6.55 -6.00 -9.19
N CYS A 9 5.41 -6.28 -9.83
CA CYS A 9 4.63 -7.47 -9.56
C CYS A 9 4.29 -8.17 -10.88
N SER A 10 4.59 -9.46 -10.98
CA SER A 10 4.19 -10.27 -12.13
C SER A 10 2.67 -10.45 -12.15
N LEU A 11 2.07 -10.33 -13.33
CA LEU A 11 0.65 -10.47 -13.55
C LEU A 11 0.37 -11.60 -14.54
N PRO A 12 -0.72 -12.37 -14.35
CA PRO A 12 -1.24 -13.24 -15.40
C PRO A 12 -1.45 -12.44 -16.69
N ALA A 13 -1.28 -13.06 -17.85
CA ALA A 13 -1.35 -12.37 -19.15
C ALA A 13 -2.65 -11.57 -19.33
N GLU A 14 -3.79 -12.13 -18.90
CA GLU A 14 -5.10 -11.47 -18.93
C GLU A 14 -5.19 -10.17 -18.11
N ALA A 15 -4.42 -10.05 -17.03
CA ALA A 15 -4.40 -8.88 -16.16
C ALA A 15 -3.42 -7.80 -16.65
N ALA A 16 -2.58 -8.13 -17.63
CA ALA A 16 -1.62 -7.21 -18.25
C ALA A 16 -2.17 -6.53 -19.51
N GLU A 17 -3.35 -6.93 -19.97
CA GLU A 17 -4.05 -6.34 -21.12
C GLU A 17 -5.17 -5.40 -20.66
N ALA A 18 -5.52 -4.43 -21.51
CA ALA A 18 -6.65 -3.55 -21.24
C ALA A 18 -7.97 -4.32 -21.13
N GLY A 19 -8.63 -4.20 -19.98
CA GLY A 19 -9.89 -4.87 -19.69
C GLY A 19 -10.19 -4.91 -18.20
N ALA A 20 -11.32 -5.53 -17.87
CA ALA A 20 -11.88 -5.53 -16.51
C ALA A 20 -10.91 -6.06 -15.44
N THR A 21 -10.06 -7.05 -15.77
CA THR A 21 -9.10 -7.61 -14.82
C THR A 21 -7.99 -6.60 -14.49
N GLN A 22 -7.46 -5.90 -15.49
CA GLN A 22 -6.47 -4.84 -15.27
C GLN A 22 -7.08 -3.66 -14.49
N ASP A 23 -8.32 -3.31 -14.79
CA ASP A 23 -9.04 -2.25 -14.07
C ASP A 23 -9.25 -2.62 -12.59
N ALA A 24 -9.61 -3.88 -12.31
CA ALA A 24 -9.71 -4.38 -10.94
C ALA A 24 -8.37 -4.31 -10.18
N VAL A 25 -7.24 -4.56 -10.86
CA VAL A 25 -5.90 -4.39 -10.28
C VAL A 25 -5.63 -2.91 -9.97
N ARG A 26 -5.96 -2.00 -10.90
CA ARG A 26 -5.80 -0.55 -10.71
C ARG A 26 -6.62 -0.06 -9.51
N ASP A 27 -7.88 -0.47 -9.42
CA ASP A 27 -8.77 -0.09 -8.32
C ASP A 27 -8.29 -0.66 -6.98
N SER A 28 -7.75 -1.89 -6.99
CA SER A 28 -7.15 -2.49 -5.80
C SER A 28 -5.94 -1.70 -5.30
N ILE A 29 -5.06 -1.28 -6.23
CA ILE A 29 -3.91 -0.43 -5.91
C ILE A 29 -4.38 0.92 -5.35
N ALA A 30 -5.39 1.56 -5.95
CA ALA A 30 -5.92 2.83 -5.48
C ALA A 30 -6.48 2.73 -4.04
N ARG A 31 -7.30 1.71 -3.76
CA ARG A 31 -7.81 1.45 -2.40
C ARG A 31 -6.68 1.18 -1.39
N MET A 32 -5.63 0.49 -1.81
CA MET A 32 -4.47 0.24 -0.94
C MET A 32 -3.71 1.52 -0.65
N VAL A 33 -3.53 2.41 -1.65
CA VAL A 33 -2.91 3.72 -1.44
C VAL A 33 -3.71 4.53 -0.43
N GLU A 34 -5.04 4.59 -0.55
CA GLU A 34 -5.93 5.26 0.42
C GLU A 34 -5.81 4.64 1.83
N THR A 35 -5.75 3.31 1.91
CA THR A 35 -5.56 2.59 3.17
C THR A 35 -4.26 3.00 3.85
N VAL A 36 -3.15 3.05 3.09
CA VAL A 36 -1.84 3.47 3.63
C VAL A 36 -1.87 4.95 4.00
N GLN A 37 -2.51 5.80 3.20
CA GLN A 37 -2.66 7.23 3.47
C GLN A 37 -3.41 7.53 4.77
N SER A 38 -4.28 6.62 5.23
CA SER A 38 -4.97 6.76 6.51
C SER A 38 -4.03 6.81 7.72
N TYR A 39 -2.80 6.31 7.59
CA TYR A 39 -1.77 6.40 8.63
C TYR A 39 -0.45 7.01 8.15
N VAL A 40 -0.22 7.18 6.83
CA VAL A 40 0.91 7.93 6.27
C VAL A 40 0.41 8.89 5.18
N PRO A 41 -0.05 10.11 5.54
CA PRO A 41 -0.68 11.03 4.57
C PRO A 41 0.21 11.42 3.39
N GLY A 42 1.54 11.36 3.55
CA GLY A 42 2.52 11.66 2.50
C GLY A 42 2.84 10.50 1.56
N TYR A 43 2.22 9.33 1.73
CA TYR A 43 2.35 8.17 0.83
C TYR A 43 1.53 8.40 -0.45
N LYS A 44 2.17 8.31 -1.62
CA LYS A 44 1.46 8.45 -2.90
C LYS A 44 2.11 7.70 -4.04
N LEU A 45 1.33 7.44 -5.08
CA LEU A 45 1.86 7.11 -6.40
C LEU A 45 2.40 8.38 -7.07
N VAL A 46 3.57 8.29 -7.72
CA VAL A 46 4.13 9.41 -8.50
C VAL A 46 3.63 9.44 -9.94
N ALA A 47 3.10 8.32 -10.42
CA ALA A 47 2.45 8.15 -11.70
C ALA A 47 1.41 7.02 -11.58
N GLU A 48 0.47 6.95 -12.52
CA GLU A 48 -0.45 5.81 -12.64
C GLU A 48 0.32 4.48 -12.68
N PRO A 49 -0.25 3.36 -12.17
CA PRO A 49 0.35 2.04 -12.33
C PRO A 49 0.60 1.72 -13.80
N GLN A 50 1.83 1.32 -14.12
CA GLN A 50 2.27 1.01 -15.49
C GLN A 50 2.17 -0.49 -15.72
N PHE A 51 1.55 -0.90 -16.82
CA PHE A 51 1.34 -2.30 -17.17
C PHE A 51 2.19 -2.65 -18.40
N ASP A 52 2.93 -3.74 -18.30
CA ASP A 52 3.66 -4.34 -19.41
C ASP A 52 2.95 -5.63 -19.81
N HIS A 53 2.69 -5.77 -21.11
CA HIS A 53 2.17 -7.00 -21.72
C HIS A 53 2.97 -8.24 -21.35
N ALA A 54 2.32 -9.39 -21.42
CA ALA A 54 2.98 -10.68 -21.23
C ALA A 54 4.07 -10.93 -22.27
N ARG A 55 5.21 -11.46 -21.83
CA ARG A 55 6.37 -11.72 -22.69
C ARG A 55 6.91 -13.14 -22.52
N PRO A 56 7.36 -13.81 -23.59
CA PRO A 56 8.01 -15.13 -23.49
C PRO A 56 9.23 -15.12 -22.55
N GLU A 57 10.01 -14.04 -22.55
CA GLU A 57 11.19 -13.87 -21.69
C GLU A 57 10.81 -13.80 -20.19
N TRP A 58 9.54 -13.54 -19.88
CA TRP A 58 8.98 -13.52 -18.53
C TRP A 58 8.08 -14.74 -18.26
N ASN A 59 8.31 -15.85 -18.98
CA ASN A 59 7.54 -17.09 -18.86
C ASN A 59 6.03 -16.89 -19.12
N GLY A 60 5.68 -15.97 -20.02
CA GLY A 60 4.28 -15.66 -20.35
C GLY A 60 3.56 -14.79 -19.32
N TRP A 61 4.27 -14.24 -18.33
CA TRP A 61 3.72 -13.27 -17.38
C TRP A 61 3.84 -11.86 -17.92
N GLY A 62 2.84 -11.03 -17.63
CA GLY A 62 2.96 -9.57 -17.72
C GLY A 62 3.44 -8.99 -16.40
N ARG A 63 3.41 -7.66 -16.27
CA ARG A 63 3.91 -6.98 -15.07
C ARG A 63 3.15 -5.69 -14.80
N VAL A 64 2.90 -5.38 -13.53
CA VAL A 64 2.57 -4.03 -13.09
C VAL A 64 3.74 -3.41 -12.34
N THR A 65 3.97 -2.12 -12.59
CA THR A 65 4.97 -1.29 -11.94
C THR A 65 4.29 -0.14 -11.21
N CYS A 66 4.46 -0.09 -9.89
CA CYS A 66 3.99 1.01 -9.06
C CYS A 66 5.17 1.87 -8.63
N LEU A 67 5.12 3.15 -8.96
CA LEU A 67 6.13 4.13 -8.56
C LEU A 67 5.58 4.92 -7.38
N ILE A 68 6.22 4.79 -6.22
CA ILE A 68 5.74 5.34 -4.95
C ILE A 68 6.73 6.39 -4.45
N GLN A 69 6.20 7.43 -3.82
CA GLN A 69 6.96 8.38 -3.03
C GLN A 69 6.33 8.49 -1.64
N VAL A 70 7.19 8.60 -0.63
CA VAL A 70 6.75 8.79 0.76
C VAL A 70 7.37 10.07 1.30
N ARG A 71 6.51 11.04 1.61
CA ARG A 71 6.87 12.22 2.42
C ARG A 71 6.56 11.91 3.88
N GLY A 72 7.52 12.11 4.77
CA GLY A 72 7.28 11.98 6.21
C GLY A 72 6.43 13.14 6.75
N ALA A 73 5.76 12.92 7.88
CA ALA A 73 4.92 13.93 8.54
C ALA A 73 5.72 15.10 9.14
N ALA A 74 7.01 14.87 9.35
CA ALA A 74 7.96 15.81 9.93
C ALA A 74 7.72 16.19 11.40
N ASP A 75 7.17 15.25 12.18
CA ASP A 75 6.95 15.44 13.63
C ASP A 75 8.25 15.66 14.42
N TYR A 76 9.33 14.99 14.02
CA TYR A 76 10.66 15.12 14.63
C TYR A 76 11.78 15.10 13.58
N LEU A 77 11.68 14.19 12.61
CA LEU A 77 12.62 14.08 11.50
C LEU A 77 12.20 14.98 10.33
N PRO A 78 13.11 15.40 9.44
CA PRO A 78 12.73 16.17 8.26
C PRO A 78 11.79 15.41 7.32
N GLU A 79 11.00 16.13 6.52
CA GLU A 79 10.01 15.55 5.58
C GLU A 79 10.58 14.51 4.59
N TYR A 80 11.88 14.60 4.26
CA TYR A 80 12.52 13.65 3.34
C TYR A 80 12.77 12.27 3.98
N ALA A 81 12.66 12.16 5.31
CA ALA A 81 12.88 10.92 6.07
C ALA A 81 11.64 10.01 6.09
N GLY A 82 10.91 9.95 4.98
CA GLY A 82 9.69 9.14 4.83
C GLY A 82 9.89 7.64 5.08
N ASN A 83 11.13 7.15 5.00
CA ASN A 83 11.49 5.76 5.29
C ASN A 83 11.40 5.41 6.77
N LEU A 84 11.69 6.36 7.65
CA LEU A 84 11.53 6.17 9.09
C LEU A 84 10.08 6.44 9.50
N ASP A 85 9.49 7.49 8.93
CA ASP A 85 8.11 7.91 9.19
C ASP A 85 7.08 6.82 8.87
N ILE A 86 7.23 6.10 7.75
CA ILE A 86 6.32 4.99 7.40
C ILE A 86 6.42 3.82 8.37
N ILE A 87 7.60 3.56 8.95
CA ILE A 87 7.79 2.48 9.92
C ILE A 87 7.14 2.85 11.24
N THR A 88 7.38 4.06 11.74
CA THR A 88 6.81 4.53 13.02
C THR A 88 5.30 4.69 12.93
N SER A 89 4.79 5.22 11.83
CA SER A 89 3.35 5.36 11.61
C SER A 89 2.63 4.01 11.50
N ALA A 90 3.24 3.02 10.83
CA ALA A 90 2.71 1.66 10.79
C ALA A 90 2.72 0.99 12.17
N ALA A 91 3.75 1.24 12.99
CA ALA A 91 3.80 0.76 14.36
C ALA A 91 2.68 1.36 15.23
N THR A 92 2.47 2.68 15.15
CA THR A 92 1.36 3.37 15.83
C THR A 92 0.02 2.79 15.42
N ARG A 93 -0.25 2.69 14.10
CA ARG A 93 -1.51 2.13 13.60
C ARG A 93 -1.73 0.68 14.04
N THR A 94 -0.66 -0.11 14.13
CA THR A 94 -0.74 -1.48 14.67
C THR A 94 -1.13 -1.46 16.14
N GLY A 95 -0.57 -0.55 16.94
CA GLY A 95 -0.94 -0.34 18.34
C GLY A 95 -2.43 0.01 18.49
N ASP A 96 -2.93 0.95 17.69
CA ASP A 96 -4.34 1.36 17.72
C ASP A 96 -5.27 0.17 17.42
N LEU A 97 -4.98 -0.60 16.36
CA LEU A 97 -5.77 -1.77 15.98
C LEU A 97 -5.74 -2.89 17.03
N LEU A 98 -4.64 -3.01 17.79
CA LEU A 98 -4.55 -3.96 18.90
C LEU A 98 -5.40 -3.51 20.08
N ALA A 99 -5.36 -2.22 20.43
CA ALA A 99 -6.18 -1.65 21.49
C ALA A 99 -7.68 -1.85 21.18
N GLU A 100 -8.12 -1.50 19.97
CA GLU A 100 -9.50 -1.70 19.51
C GLU A 100 -9.95 -3.17 19.64
N ARG A 101 -9.09 -4.12 19.28
CA ARG A 101 -9.39 -5.56 19.39
C ARG A 101 -9.49 -6.05 20.83
N ILE A 102 -8.62 -5.55 21.72
CA ILE A 102 -8.65 -5.90 23.14
C ILE A 102 -9.95 -5.40 23.77
N GLU A 103 -10.35 -4.16 23.49
CA GLU A 103 -11.60 -3.58 23.99
C GLU A 103 -12.85 -4.31 23.47
N ALA A 104 -12.86 -4.66 22.18
CA ALA A 104 -13.93 -5.45 21.59
C ALA A 104 -14.04 -6.85 22.22
N GLY A 105 -12.90 -7.48 22.54
CA GLY A 105 -12.85 -8.77 23.24
C GLY A 105 -13.38 -8.70 24.68
N ALA A 106 -12.96 -7.69 25.44
CA ALA A 106 -13.43 -7.46 26.80
C ALA A 106 -14.96 -7.20 26.87
N SER A 107 -15.49 -6.51 25.86
CA SER A 107 -16.93 -6.24 25.73
C SER A 107 -17.75 -7.50 25.44
N GLN A 108 -17.17 -8.51 24.77
CA GLN A 108 -17.83 -9.79 24.47
C GLN A 108 -17.85 -10.73 25.69
N GLU A 109 -16.84 -10.67 26.55
CA GLU A 109 -16.79 -11.45 27.79
C GLU A 109 -17.77 -10.92 28.85
N GLY A 110 -17.92 -9.60 28.98
CA GLY A 110 -18.87 -8.98 29.92
C GLY A 110 -20.35 -9.21 29.58
N VAL A 111 -20.68 -9.60 28.35
CA VAL A 111 -22.06 -9.93 27.92
C VAL A 111 -22.41 -11.41 28.18
N ARG A 112 -21.42 -12.26 28.49
CA ARG A 112 -21.61 -13.70 28.76
C ARG A 112 -21.64 -14.07 30.25
N ALA A 113 -21.42 -13.11 31.15
CA ALA A 113 -21.50 -13.28 32.61
C ALA A 113 -22.84 -12.75 33.15
#